data_AF-A0A1I7UEZ5-F1
#
_entry.id   AF-A0A1I7UEZ5-F1
#
_cell.length_a   1.000
_cell.length_b   1.000
_cell.length_c   1.000
_cell.angle_alpha   90.00
_cell.angle_beta   90.00
_cell.angle_gamma   90.00
#
_symmetry.space_group_name_H-M   'P 1'
#
loop_
_entity.id
_entity.type
_entity.pdbx_description
1 polymer ?
#
loop_
_entity_poly.entity_id
_entity_poly.type
_entity_poly.pdbx_seq_one_letter_code
_entity_poly.pdbx_strand_id
1 'polypeptide(L)'
;MPGIRTKKSERRGQTLDNEKLIEMYNNRFEIEEELDILENLKIMDERKRIKQLNIQLSYIDNIISIGETNYTKKRHINVRRLFSVLKTLQEKE
;
A
#
# COMPACT_ATOMS: atom_id res chain seq x y z
N MET A 1 27.95 5.52 32.63
CA MET A 1 26.65 6.03 32.11
C MET A 1 26.01 4.91 31.28
N PRO A 2 24.91 4.29 31.72
CA PRO A 2 24.28 3.23 30.95
C PRO A 2 23.45 3.84 29.82
N GLY A 3 23.63 3.28 28.62
CA GLY A 3 23.09 3.78 27.36
C GLY A 3 21.59 3.97 27.37
N ILE A 4 21.17 5.10 26.81
CA ILE A 4 19.78 5.45 26.51
C ILE A 4 19.25 4.37 25.56
N ARG A 5 18.49 3.42 26.11
CA ARG A 5 17.68 2.49 25.33
C ARG A 5 16.73 3.34 24.52
N THR A 6 16.94 3.36 23.22
CA THR A 6 16.07 4.01 22.24
C THR A 6 14.62 3.63 22.55
N LYS A 7 13.80 4.68 22.67
CA LYS A 7 12.38 4.60 22.99
C LYS A 7 11.74 3.50 22.12
N LYS A 8 11.21 2.46 22.76
CA LYS A 8 10.23 1.57 22.13
C LYS A 8 9.11 2.49 21.65
N SER A 9 9.05 2.75 20.34
CA SER A 9 7.90 3.40 19.74
C SER A 9 6.66 2.60 20.17
N GLU A 10 5.63 3.33 20.60
CA GLU A 10 4.37 2.77 21.04
C GLU A 10 3.78 1.92 19.91
N ARG A 11 4.06 0.61 19.92
CA ARG A 11 3.39 -0.36 19.06
C ARG A 11 1.95 -0.46 19.55
N ARG A 12 1.09 0.46 19.12
CA ARG A 12 -0.35 0.36 19.28
C ARG A 12 -0.86 -0.74 18.37
N GLY A 13 -0.64 -2.00 18.74
CA GLY A 13 -1.35 -3.15 18.20
C GLY A 13 -1.17 -3.47 16.71
N GLN A 14 -0.84 -2.55 15.80
CA GLN A 14 -1.01 -2.65 14.35
C GLN A 14 -0.07 -3.65 13.66
N THR A 15 -0.49 -4.16 12.50
CA THR A 15 0.24 -5.16 11.71
C THR A 15 1.39 -4.53 10.95
N LEU A 16 1.21 -3.31 10.45
CA LEU A 16 2.26 -2.48 9.86
C LEU A 16 2.65 -1.33 10.78
N ASP A 17 3.86 -0.82 10.58
CA ASP A 17 4.26 0.44 11.18
C ASP A 17 3.64 1.63 10.43
N ASN A 18 3.64 2.79 11.09
CA ASN A 18 3.04 4.00 10.52
C ASN A 18 3.75 4.44 9.24
N GLU A 19 5.07 4.25 9.14
CA GLU A 19 5.83 4.61 7.95
C GLU A 19 5.34 3.84 6.72
N LYS A 20 5.14 2.52 6.84
CA LYS A 20 4.59 1.71 5.75
C LYS A 20 3.13 2.02 5.47
N LEU A 21 2.33 2.33 6.48
CA LEU A 21 0.94 2.76 6.26
C LEU A 21 0.88 4.06 5.48
N ILE A 22 1.69 5.06 5.87
CA ILE A 22 1.78 6.35 5.15
C ILE A 22 2.20 6.14 3.70
N GLU A 23 3.21 5.31 3.45
CA GLU A 23 3.64 4.96 2.08
C GLU A 23 2.48 4.38 1.25
N MET A 24 1.65 3.50 1.83
CA MET A 24 0.50 2.93 1.13
C MET A 24 -0.61 3.93 0.88
N TYR A 25 -0.87 4.85 1.83
CA TYR A 25 -1.84 5.93 1.60
C TYR A 25 -1.38 6.90 0.50
N ASN A 26 -0.10 7.21 0.43
CA ASN A 26 0.45 8.06 -0.64
C ASN A 26 0.30 7.37 -2.00
N ASN A 27 0.68 6.09 -2.10
CA ASN A 27 0.50 5.32 -3.34
C ASN A 27 -0.98 5.23 -3.75
N ARG A 28 -1.89 5.09 -2.77
CA ARG A 28 -3.34 5.10 -3.03
C ARG A 28 -3.78 6.41 -3.67
N PHE A 29 -3.36 7.54 -3.10
CA PHE A 29 -3.67 8.86 -3.59
C PHE A 29 -3.12 9.09 -5.01
N GLU A 30 -1.87 8.73 -5.27
CA GLU A 30 -1.24 8.87 -6.60
C GLU A 30 -1.99 8.08 -7.69
N ILE A 31 -2.42 6.85 -7.37
CA ILE A 31 -3.18 6.01 -8.32
C ILE A 31 -4.59 6.57 -8.57
N GLU A 32 -5.26 7.07 -7.52
CA GLU A 32 -6.58 7.72 -7.67
C GLU A 32 -6.47 8.97 -8.56
N GLU A 33 -5.44 9.79 -8.37
CA GLU A 33 -5.19 10.97 -9.22
C GLU A 33 -4.90 10.57 -10.68
N GLU A 34 -4.11 9.52 -10.91
CA GLU A 34 -3.85 9.03 -12.28
C GLU A 34 -5.14 8.52 -12.94
N LEU A 35 -5.97 7.77 -12.22
CA LEU A 35 -7.27 7.30 -12.72
C LEU A 35 -8.19 8.47 -13.11
N ASP A 36 -8.29 9.49 -12.27
CA ASP A 36 -9.07 10.69 -12.55
C ASP A 36 -8.58 11.41 -13.83
N ILE A 37 -7.27 11.51 -14.02
CA ILE A 37 -6.68 12.09 -15.24
C ILE A 37 -7.05 11.25 -16.47
N LEU A 38 -6.90 9.93 -16.40
CA LEU A 38 -7.17 9.02 -17.52
C LEU A 38 -8.64 9.00 -17.93
N GLU A 39 -9.56 9.06 -16.95
CA GLU A 39 -11.00 9.16 -17.23
C GLU A 39 -11.37 10.48 -17.93
N ASN A 40 -10.70 11.57 -17.57
CA ASN A 40 -10.92 12.88 -18.17
C ASN A 40 -10.29 13.04 -19.56
N LEU A 41 -9.24 12.29 -19.87
CA LEU A 41 -8.49 12.45 -21.11
C LEU A 41 -9.24 12.02 -22.38
N LYS A 42 -10.33 11.24 -22.30
CA LYS A 42 -11.33 10.84 -23.35
C LYS A 42 -10.83 10.47 -24.78
N ILE A 43 -9.55 10.60 -25.08
CA ILE A 43 -8.96 10.64 -26.43
C ILE A 43 -8.00 9.45 -26.62
N MET A 44 -7.55 8.80 -25.54
CA MET A 44 -6.66 7.63 -25.58
C MET A 44 -7.36 6.38 -25.03
N ASP A 45 -7.21 5.23 -25.72
CA ASP A 45 -7.71 3.94 -25.24
C ASP A 45 -6.79 3.38 -24.13
N GLU A 46 -6.92 3.94 -22.95
CA GLU A 46 -6.12 3.60 -21.76
C GLU A 46 -6.75 2.50 -20.91
N ARG A 47 -7.69 1.72 -21.47
CA ARG A 47 -8.41 0.65 -20.74
C ARG A 47 -7.47 -0.34 -20.06
N LYS A 48 -6.33 -0.65 -20.70
CA LYS A 48 -5.32 -1.55 -20.13
C LYS A 48 -4.66 -0.92 -18.90
N ARG A 49 -4.27 0.35 -18.97
CA ARG A 49 -3.66 1.10 -17.87
C ARG A 49 -4.64 1.26 -16.72
N ILE A 50 -5.87 1.69 -17.01
CA ILE A 50 -6.97 1.79 -16.03
C ILE A 50 -7.18 0.46 -15.31
N LYS A 51 -7.19 -0.66 -16.04
CA LYS A 51 -7.32 -1.98 -15.42
C LYS A 51 -6.13 -2.32 -14.51
N GLN A 52 -4.91 -1.98 -14.90
CA GLN A 52 -3.71 -2.20 -14.08
C GLN A 52 -3.77 -1.37 -12.80
N LEU A 53 -4.09 -0.09 -12.90
CA LEU A 53 -4.23 0.84 -11.77
C LEU A 53 -5.29 0.37 -10.79
N ASN A 54 -6.47 -0.04 -11.27
CA ASN A 54 -7.52 -0.59 -10.41
C ASN A 54 -7.08 -1.87 -9.66
N ILE A 55 -6.29 -2.73 -10.30
CA ILE A 55 -5.72 -3.90 -9.63
C ILE A 55 -4.73 -3.46 -8.55
N GLN A 56 -3.81 -2.56 -8.87
CA GLN A 56 -2.84 -2.03 -7.90
C GLN A 56 -3.55 -1.38 -6.69
N LEU A 57 -4.57 -0.57 -6.94
CA LEU A 57 -5.40 0.07 -5.92
C LEU A 57 -6.03 -0.96 -4.97
N SER A 58 -6.59 -2.05 -5.52
CA SER A 58 -7.16 -3.14 -4.71
C SER A 58 -6.11 -3.81 -3.81
N TYR A 59 -4.87 -3.99 -4.29
CA TYR A 59 -3.79 -4.52 -3.44
C TYR A 59 -3.42 -3.54 -2.33
N ILE A 60 -3.35 -2.25 -2.63
CA ILE A 60 -3.03 -1.19 -1.66
C ILE A 60 -4.12 -1.11 -0.57
N ASP A 61 -5.40 -1.08 -0.94
CA ASP A 61 -6.52 -1.05 0.01
C ASP A 61 -6.48 -2.27 0.95
N ASN A 62 -6.15 -3.45 0.42
CA ASN A 62 -6.00 -4.66 1.23
C ASN A 62 -4.78 -4.59 2.17
N ILE A 63 -3.67 -4.00 1.73
CA ILE A 63 -2.48 -3.81 2.57
C ILE A 63 -2.81 -2.86 3.72
N ILE A 64 -3.46 -1.73 3.44
CA ILE A 64 -3.89 -0.75 4.45
C ILE A 64 -4.84 -1.42 5.44
N SER A 65 -5.92 -2.04 4.94
CA SER A 65 -6.93 -2.71 5.77
C SER A 65 -6.33 -3.70 6.75
N ILE A 66 -5.39 -4.55 6.30
CA ILE A 66 -4.72 -5.50 7.20
C ILE A 66 -3.69 -4.78 8.08
N GLY A 67 -2.95 -3.82 7.54
CA GLY A 67 -1.90 -3.07 8.20
C GLY A 67 -2.38 -2.32 9.45
N GLU A 68 -3.56 -1.72 9.37
CA GLU A 68 -4.21 -1.00 10.48
C GLU A 68 -4.79 -1.92 11.57
N THR A 69 -4.97 -3.21 11.26
CA THR A 69 -5.50 -4.17 12.24
C THR A 69 -4.43 -4.70 13.18
N ASN A 70 -4.86 -5.24 14.33
CA ASN A 70 -3.94 -5.81 15.30
C ASN A 70 -3.02 -6.91 14.72
N TYR A 71 -1.76 -6.90 15.11
CA TYR A 71 -0.72 -7.81 14.67
C TYR A 71 -1.10 -9.24 14.99
N THR A 72 -1.06 -10.07 13.96
CA THR A 72 -0.95 -11.51 14.09
C THR A 72 0.11 -11.99 13.10
N LYS A 73 0.80 -13.09 13.42
CA LYS A 73 1.77 -13.72 12.49
C LYS A 73 1.15 -13.97 11.10
N LYS A 74 -0.11 -14.41 11.07
CA LYS A 74 -0.86 -14.67 9.83
C LYS A 74 -1.09 -13.38 9.02
N ARG A 75 -1.52 -12.29 9.66
CA ARG A 75 -1.73 -10.99 9.00
C ARG A 75 -0.44 -10.42 8.44
N HIS A 76 0.65 -10.49 9.20
CA HIS A 76 1.97 -10.05 8.75
C HIS A 76 2.47 -10.81 7.51
N ILE A 77 2.30 -12.14 7.49
CA ILE A 77 2.64 -12.97 6.33
C ILE A 77 1.78 -12.59 5.12
N ASN A 78 0.47 -12.39 5.33
CA ASN A 78 -0.44 -11.98 4.26
C ASN A 78 -0.04 -10.64 3.67
N VAL A 79 0.23 -9.64 4.50
CA VAL A 79 0.68 -8.31 4.05
C VAL A 79 1.97 -8.39 3.26
N ARG A 80 2.96 -9.18 3.70
CA ARG A 80 4.19 -9.40 2.93
C ARG A 80 3.94 -10.00 1.55
N ARG A 81 2.99 -10.92 1.43
CA ARG A 81 2.61 -11.49 0.13
C ARG A 81 1.96 -10.43 -0.76
N LEU A 82 1.07 -9.62 -0.22
CA LEU A 82 0.44 -8.51 -0.96
C LEU A 82 1.48 -7.50 -1.45
N PHE A 83 2.45 -7.12 -0.61
CA PHE A 83 3.59 -6.28 -1.04
C PHE A 83 4.38 -6.89 -2.19
N SER A 84 4.68 -8.19 -2.12
CA SER A 84 5.40 -8.86 -3.19
C SER A 84 4.64 -8.81 -4.52
N VAL A 85 3.32 -9.00 -4.49
CA VAL A 85 2.50 -8.94 -5.69
C VAL A 85 2.39 -7.51 -6.22
N LEU A 86 2.15 -6.53 -5.34
CA LEU A 86 2.09 -5.12 -5.71
C LEU A 86 3.39 -4.68 -6.40
N LYS A 87 4.55 -5.05 -5.84
CA LYS A 87 5.85 -4.76 -6.44
C LYS A 87 5.98 -5.35 -7.85
N THR A 88 5.58 -6.60 -8.05
CA THR A 88 5.58 -7.21 -9.39
C THR A 88 4.62 -6.53 -10.37
N LEU A 89 3.51 -5.96 -9.88
CA LEU A 89 2.58 -5.21 -10.71
C LEU A 89 3.13 -3.84 -11.13
N GLN A 90 3.92 -3.19 -10.27
CA GLN A 90 4.56 -1.91 -10.54
C GLN A 90 5.82 -2.04 -11.42
N GLU A 91 6.60 -3.12 -11.26
CA GLU A 91 7.78 -3.39 -12.10
C GLU A 91 7.45 -3.85 -13.54
N LYS A 92 6.18 -4.11 -13.83
CA LYS A 92 5.68 -4.54 -15.15
C LYS A 92 5.10 -3.39 -15.98
N GLU A 93 5.23 -2.16 -15.50
CA GLU A 93 5.06 -0.93 -16.28
C GLU A 93 6.22 -0.74 -17.25
#